data_AF-X6LH46-F1
#
_entry.id   AF-X6LH46-F1
#
_cell.length_a   1.000
_cell.length_b   1.000
_cell.length_c   1.000
_cell.angle_alpha   90.00
_cell.angle_beta   90.00
_cell.angle_gamma   90.00
#
_symmetry.space_group_name_H-M   'P 1'
#
loop_
_entity.id
_entity.type
_entity.pdbx_description
1 polymer ?
#
loop_
_entity_poly.entity_id
_entity_poly.type
_entity_poly.pdbx_seq_one_letter_code
_entity_poly.pdbx_strand_id
1 'polypeptide(L)'
;MLAQLRKRFSKIDKEIISDAIKWFGENVKETEDILTWLTENTTNLQQQHYLMYLVQLFGNKLGKTAILQVWSNCNQILVDTNMKLREICATSNLNELNVNEVIREMCLHILWNILKYPKHIKYRQIHKQALYNYLSKKCHTLGADFECVFVNMQELLQYYGFKVEDNDNWYCQYNHTQLLHLWNCYRSAIDQQIMYVFILLSIKQMI
;
A
#
# COMPACT_ATOMS: atom_id res chain seq x y z
N MET A 1 12.36 -21.28 -19.35
CA MET A 1 12.20 -21.16 -17.89
C MET A 1 11.01 -21.96 -17.34
N LEU A 2 9.75 -21.63 -17.69
CA LEU A 2 8.56 -22.30 -17.13
C LEU A 2 8.58 -23.84 -17.20
N ALA A 3 8.99 -24.41 -18.33
CA ALA A 3 9.10 -25.87 -18.50
C ALA A 3 10.12 -26.52 -17.55
N GLN A 4 11.24 -25.84 -17.26
CA GLN A 4 12.27 -26.33 -16.34
C GLN A 4 11.77 -26.27 -14.88
N LEU A 5 11.17 -25.15 -14.48
CA LEU A 5 10.59 -24.99 -13.15
C LEU A 5 9.46 -25.99 -12.89
N ARG A 6 8.57 -26.22 -13.86
CA ARG A 6 7.52 -27.25 -13.77
C ARG A 6 8.08 -28.66 -13.58
N LYS A 7 9.20 -28.98 -14.24
CA LYS A 7 9.86 -30.28 -14.08
C LYS A 7 10.47 -30.42 -12.69
N ARG A 8 11.07 -29.35 -12.15
CA ARG A 8 11.74 -29.34 -10.83
C ARG A 8 10.75 -29.33 -9.67
N PHE A 9 9.67 -28.56 -9.79
CA PHE A 9 8.66 -28.37 -8.75
C PHE A 9 7.34 -29.06 -9.12
N SER A 10 7.41 -30.37 -9.40
CA SER A 10 6.26 -31.14 -9.88
C SER A 10 5.09 -31.25 -8.89
N LYS A 11 5.32 -30.88 -7.61
CA LYS A 11 4.31 -30.85 -6.54
C LYS A 11 3.60 -29.51 -6.39
N ILE A 12 4.10 -28.45 -7.04
CA ILE A 12 3.49 -27.12 -7.02
C ILE A 12 2.56 -27.00 -8.22
N ASP A 13 1.40 -26.38 -8.03
CA ASP A 13 0.50 -26.11 -9.13
C ASP A 13 1.12 -25.16 -10.18
N LYS A 14 0.74 -25.39 -11.44
CA LYS A 14 1.25 -24.63 -12.57
C LYS A 14 0.93 -23.13 -12.48
N GLU A 15 -0.18 -22.76 -11.86
CA GLU A 15 -0.60 -21.37 -11.62
C GLU A 15 0.35 -20.67 -10.66
N ILE A 16 0.66 -21.28 -9.51
CA ILE A 16 1.61 -20.73 -8.52
C ILE A 16 2.99 -20.50 -9.14
N ILE A 17 3.48 -21.44 -9.97
CA ILE A 17 4.75 -21.27 -10.68
C ILE A 17 4.68 -20.08 -11.64
N SER A 18 3.55 -19.92 -12.34
CA SER A 18 3.35 -18.79 -13.27
C SER A 18 3.32 -17.45 -12.53
N ASP A 19 2.64 -17.40 -11.38
CA ASP A 19 2.56 -16.20 -10.55
C ASP A 19 3.92 -15.81 -9.96
N ALA A 20 4.71 -16.81 -9.53
CA ALA A 20 6.08 -16.60 -9.05
C ALA A 20 6.95 -15.94 -10.14
N ILE A 21 6.93 -16.52 -11.35
CA ILE A 21 7.68 -16.03 -12.50
C ILE A 21 7.29 -14.58 -12.84
N LYS A 22 5.98 -14.31 -12.88
CA LYS A 22 5.44 -12.97 -13.18
C LYS A 22 5.88 -11.96 -12.13
N TRP A 23 5.85 -12.36 -10.86
CA TRP A 23 6.18 -11.46 -9.75
C TRP A 23 7.66 -11.10 -9.70
N PHE A 24 8.55 -12.06 -9.97
CA PHE A 24 10.01 -11.85 -9.94
C PHE A 24 10.61 -11.37 -11.27
N GLY A 25 9.78 -10.96 -12.25
CA GLY A 25 10.27 -10.41 -13.52
C GLY A 25 11.25 -11.32 -14.25
N GLU A 26 10.99 -12.64 -14.23
CA GLU A 26 11.85 -13.68 -14.79
C GLU A 26 13.20 -13.90 -14.08
N ASN A 27 13.41 -13.34 -12.87
CA ASN A 27 14.57 -13.69 -12.04
C ASN A 27 14.47 -15.15 -11.60
N VAL A 28 15.19 -16.03 -12.30
CA VAL A 28 15.17 -17.49 -12.10
C VAL A 28 15.55 -17.85 -10.67
N LYS A 29 16.58 -17.19 -10.11
CA LYS A 29 17.10 -17.55 -8.78
C LYS A 29 16.07 -17.23 -7.68
N GLU A 30 15.50 -16.04 -7.69
CA GLU A 30 14.49 -15.64 -6.71
C GLU A 30 13.20 -16.47 -6.84
N THR A 31 12.84 -16.81 -8.09
CA THR A 31 11.73 -17.72 -8.39
C THR A 31 11.98 -19.12 -7.83
N GLU A 32 13.18 -19.68 -8.02
CA GLU A 32 13.53 -20.99 -7.46
C GLU A 32 13.56 -20.98 -5.93
N ASP A 33 14.08 -19.90 -5.34
CA ASP A 33 14.13 -19.73 -3.88
C ASP A 33 12.72 -19.69 -3.27
N ILE A 34 11.76 -18.97 -3.88
CA ILE A 34 10.39 -18.93 -3.35
C ILE A 34 9.66 -20.27 -3.54
N LEU A 35 9.84 -20.95 -4.67
CA LEU A 35 9.16 -22.23 -4.94
C LEU A 35 9.71 -23.34 -4.05
N THR A 36 11.02 -23.35 -3.80
CA THR A 36 11.65 -24.25 -2.82
C THR A 36 11.06 -24.01 -1.43
N TRP A 37 11.02 -22.75 -0.99
CA TRP A 37 10.46 -22.38 0.30
C TRP A 37 8.98 -22.75 0.44
N LEU A 38 8.14 -22.55 -0.58
CA LEU A 38 6.74 -22.99 -0.57
C LEU A 38 6.62 -24.52 -0.45
N THR A 39 7.47 -25.26 -1.17
CA THR A 39 7.47 -26.74 -1.14
C THR A 39 7.82 -27.29 0.23
N GLU A 40 8.75 -26.66 0.94
CA GLU A 40 9.22 -27.10 2.26
C GLU A 40 8.24 -26.79 3.39
N ASN A 41 7.38 -25.78 3.22
CA ASN A 41 6.60 -25.19 4.32
C ASN A 41 5.08 -25.37 4.20
N THR A 42 4.61 -26.19 3.26
CA THR A 42 3.17 -26.39 3.03
C THR A 42 2.82 -27.86 2.89
N THR A 43 1.62 -28.24 3.36
CA THR A 43 1.16 -29.64 3.30
C THR A 43 0.21 -29.89 2.13
N ASN A 44 -0.47 -28.85 1.64
CA ASN A 44 -1.43 -28.95 0.54
C ASN A 44 -1.38 -27.70 -0.36
N LEU A 45 -2.03 -27.81 -1.51
CA LEU A 45 -2.03 -26.77 -2.54
C LEU A 45 -2.67 -25.46 -2.08
N GLN A 46 -3.75 -25.52 -1.31
CA GLN A 46 -4.44 -24.33 -0.80
C GLN A 46 -3.51 -23.50 0.09
N GLN A 47 -2.73 -24.17 0.95
CA GLN A 47 -1.72 -23.52 1.77
C GLN A 47 -0.61 -22.87 0.94
N GLN A 48 -0.22 -23.47 -0.19
CA GLN A 48 0.76 -22.86 -1.11
C GLN A 48 0.23 -21.55 -1.70
N HIS A 49 -1.03 -21.51 -2.15
CA HIS A 49 -1.64 -20.28 -2.64
C HIS A 49 -1.71 -19.21 -1.56
N TYR A 50 -2.12 -19.57 -0.34
CA TYR A 50 -2.21 -18.63 0.77
C TYR A 50 -0.84 -18.08 1.16
N LEU A 51 0.17 -18.93 1.25
CA LEU A 51 1.51 -18.50 1.62
C LEU A 51 2.14 -17.66 0.51
N MET A 52 1.93 -18.00 -0.76
CA MET A 52 2.33 -17.15 -1.90
C MET A 52 1.67 -15.77 -1.83
N TYR A 53 0.37 -15.72 -1.59
CA TYR A 53 -0.39 -14.47 -1.44
C TYR A 53 0.16 -13.60 -0.29
N LEU A 54 0.49 -14.21 0.86
CA LEU A 54 1.09 -13.49 1.99
C LEU A 54 2.49 -12.93 1.65
N VAL A 55 3.33 -13.70 0.94
CA VAL A 55 4.66 -13.22 0.54
C VAL A 55 4.54 -12.10 -0.52
N GLN A 56 3.58 -12.17 -1.43
CA GLN A 56 3.30 -11.07 -2.36
C GLN A 56 2.88 -9.79 -1.63
N LEU A 57 2.06 -9.90 -0.59
CA LEU A 57 1.57 -8.75 0.18
C LEU A 57 2.61 -8.15 1.12
N PHE A 58 3.41 -8.99 1.78
CA PHE A 58 4.26 -8.57 2.90
C PHE A 58 5.75 -8.78 2.66
N GLY A 59 6.17 -9.50 1.61
CA GLY A 59 7.55 -9.92 1.40
C GLY A 59 8.56 -8.79 1.17
N ASN A 60 8.09 -7.60 0.80
CA ASN A 60 8.89 -6.39 0.71
C ASN A 60 9.04 -5.65 2.06
N LYS A 61 8.12 -5.91 3.02
CA LYS A 61 8.11 -5.28 4.35
C LYS A 61 8.70 -6.20 5.42
N LEU A 62 8.47 -7.50 5.28
CA LEU A 62 8.85 -8.54 6.22
C LEU A 62 9.64 -9.63 5.49
N GLY A 63 10.69 -10.12 6.12
CA GLY A 63 11.42 -11.28 5.62
C GLY A 63 10.54 -12.53 5.57
N LYS A 64 10.82 -13.43 4.63
CA LYS A 64 10.08 -14.71 4.45
C LYS A 64 9.99 -15.54 5.75
N THR A 65 11.05 -15.51 6.57
CA THR A 65 11.10 -16.19 7.87
C THR A 65 10.10 -15.64 8.87
N ALA A 66 9.92 -14.31 8.92
CA ALA A 66 8.93 -13.68 9.79
C ALA A 66 7.50 -14.02 9.33
N ILE A 67 7.24 -13.99 8.02
CA ILE A 67 5.94 -14.40 7.45
C ILE A 67 5.63 -15.85 7.83
N LEU A 68 6.60 -16.76 7.69
CA LEU A 68 6.44 -18.16 8.04
C LEU A 68 6.17 -18.38 9.53
N GLN A 69 6.88 -17.67 10.39
CA GLN A 69 6.72 -17.80 11.84
C GLN A 69 5.31 -17.41 12.26
N VAL A 70 4.79 -16.30 11.73
CA VAL A 70 3.42 -15.86 12.02
C VAL A 70 2.39 -16.83 11.44
N TRP A 71 2.61 -17.33 10.22
CA TRP A 71 1.78 -18.36 9.60
C TRP A 71 1.64 -19.62 10.46
N SER A 72 2.75 -20.13 10.98
CA SER A 72 2.76 -21.28 11.89
C SER A 72 2.09 -20.99 13.22
N ASN A 73 2.32 -19.81 13.80
CA ASN A 73 1.72 -19.40 15.08
C ASN A 73 0.20 -19.22 14.97
N CYS A 74 -0.32 -18.87 13.80
CA CYS A 74 -1.74 -18.70 13.52
C CYS A 74 -2.39 -20.00 13.01
N ASN A 75 -1.81 -21.17 13.31
CA ASN A 75 -2.31 -22.49 12.88
C ASN A 75 -2.59 -22.58 11.37
N GLN A 76 -1.84 -21.83 10.56
CA GLN A 76 -1.99 -21.82 9.10
C GLN A 76 -3.38 -21.32 8.63
N ILE A 77 -4.04 -20.47 9.44
CA ILE A 77 -5.29 -19.79 9.09
C ILE A 77 -4.95 -18.46 8.41
N LEU A 78 -5.34 -18.33 7.14
CA LEU A 78 -5.00 -17.15 6.32
C LEU A 78 -5.50 -15.84 6.91
N VAL A 79 -6.75 -15.80 7.37
CA VAL A 79 -7.36 -14.57 7.91
C VAL A 79 -6.58 -14.08 9.13
N ASP A 80 -6.29 -14.98 10.07
CA ASP A 80 -5.57 -14.68 11.31
C ASP A 80 -4.12 -14.28 11.03
N THR A 81 -3.45 -14.99 10.12
CA THR A 81 -2.07 -14.69 9.72
C THR A 81 -1.97 -13.33 9.05
N ASN A 82 -2.87 -13.03 8.11
CA ASN A 82 -2.93 -11.74 7.44
C ASN A 82 -3.19 -10.60 8.45
N MET A 83 -4.09 -10.80 9.41
CA MET A 83 -4.35 -9.81 10.46
C MET A 83 -3.10 -9.55 11.32
N LYS A 84 -2.42 -10.62 11.76
CA LYS A 84 -1.21 -10.50 12.59
C LYS A 84 -0.02 -9.90 11.83
N LEU A 85 0.17 -10.25 10.55
CA LEU A 85 1.21 -9.62 9.71
C LEU A 85 0.93 -8.14 9.47
N ARG A 86 -0.33 -7.74 9.31
CA ARG A 86 -0.70 -6.31 9.25
C ARG A 86 -0.39 -5.58 10.54
N GLU A 87 -0.69 -6.19 11.68
CA GLU A 87 -0.34 -5.63 13.00
C GLU A 87 1.19 -5.50 13.16
N ILE A 88 1.96 -6.49 12.75
CA ILE A 88 3.44 -6.44 12.79
C ILE A 88 3.96 -5.34 11.86
N CYS A 89 3.46 -5.24 10.63
CA CYS A 89 3.82 -4.15 9.72
C CYS A 89 3.42 -2.78 10.26
N ALA A 90 2.23 -2.68 10.88
CA ALA A 90 1.75 -1.47 11.53
C ALA A 90 2.64 -1.02 12.68
N THR A 91 3.06 -1.97 13.53
CA THR A 91 3.87 -1.68 14.73
C THR A 91 5.34 -1.43 14.39
N SER A 92 5.92 -2.22 13.49
CA SER A 92 7.30 -2.03 13.02
C SER A 92 7.48 -0.74 12.24
N ASN A 93 6.40 -0.23 11.64
CA ASN A 93 6.40 0.98 10.84
C ASN A 93 5.36 1.99 11.35
N LEU A 94 5.36 2.23 12.66
CA LEU A 94 4.49 3.23 13.30
C LEU A 94 4.66 4.61 12.63
N ASN A 95 5.88 4.93 12.21
CA ASN A 95 6.18 6.12 11.39
C ASN A 95 5.49 6.07 10.01
N GLU A 96 5.49 4.92 9.30
CA GLU A 96 4.84 4.77 7.98
C GLU A 96 3.31 4.86 8.07
N LEU A 97 2.71 4.34 9.15
CA LEU A 97 1.27 4.50 9.40
C LEU A 97 0.90 5.96 9.59
N ASN A 98 1.66 6.67 10.43
CA ASN A 98 1.42 8.09 10.69
C ASN A 98 1.66 8.92 9.42
N VAL A 99 2.65 8.57 8.60
CA VAL A 99 2.89 9.18 7.28
C VAL A 99 1.65 9.03 6.38
N ASN A 100 1.15 7.80 6.22
CA ASN A 100 0.01 7.51 5.36
C ASN A 100 -1.29 8.16 5.85
N GLU A 101 -1.48 8.25 7.16
CA GLU A 101 -2.65 8.91 7.75
C GLU A 101 -2.69 10.41 7.42
N VAL A 102 -1.57 11.12 7.58
CA VAL A 102 -1.45 12.56 7.26
C VAL A 102 -1.72 12.80 5.78
N ILE A 103 -1.06 12.03 4.91
CA ILE A 103 -1.20 12.15 3.46
C ILE A 103 -2.66 11.92 3.04
N ARG A 104 -3.29 10.86 3.55
CA ARG A 104 -4.66 10.48 3.20
C ARG A 104 -5.66 11.54 3.64
N GLU A 105 -5.57 12.03 4.88
CA GLU A 105 -6.45 13.09 5.39
C GLU A 105 -6.38 14.33 4.47
N MET A 106 -5.17 14.74 4.10
CA MET A 106 -4.97 15.90 3.23
C MET A 106 -5.47 15.67 1.81
N CYS A 107 -5.17 14.52 1.21
CA CYS A 107 -5.66 14.17 -0.12
C CYS A 107 -7.18 14.19 -0.18
N LEU A 108 -7.85 13.55 0.79
CA LEU A 108 -9.31 13.52 0.85
C LEU A 108 -9.88 14.93 0.98
N HIS A 109 -9.28 15.79 1.81
CA HIS A 109 -9.73 17.17 1.97
C HIS A 109 -9.60 17.99 0.68
N ILE A 110 -8.45 17.90 0.01
CA ILE A 110 -8.17 18.61 -1.26
C ILE A 110 -9.11 18.12 -2.37
N LEU A 111 -9.18 16.81 -2.57
CA LEU A 111 -10.00 16.20 -3.61
C LEU A 111 -11.48 16.52 -3.40
N TRP A 112 -11.98 16.40 -2.16
CA TRP A 112 -13.36 16.74 -1.84
C TRP A 112 -13.69 18.20 -2.13
N ASN A 113 -12.82 19.14 -1.75
CA ASN A 113 -13.03 20.56 -2.00
C ASN A 113 -13.12 20.87 -3.51
N ILE A 114 -12.26 20.26 -4.33
CA ILE A 114 -12.29 20.43 -5.79
C ILE A 114 -13.56 19.81 -6.40
N LEU A 115 -13.87 18.56 -6.01
CA LEU A 115 -15.03 17.84 -6.54
C LEU A 115 -16.36 18.52 -6.17
N LYS A 116 -16.46 19.05 -4.95
CA LYS A 116 -17.65 19.76 -4.47
C LYS A 116 -17.81 21.14 -5.11
N TYR A 117 -16.69 21.83 -5.38
CA TYR A 117 -16.70 23.21 -5.88
C TYR A 117 -15.84 23.37 -7.15
N PRO A 118 -16.16 22.65 -8.24
CA PRO A 118 -15.27 22.50 -9.39
C PRO A 118 -14.96 23.80 -10.13
N LYS A 119 -15.80 24.84 -10.00
CA LYS A 119 -15.62 26.16 -10.64
C LYS A 119 -14.83 27.15 -9.78
N HIS A 120 -14.63 26.88 -8.50
CA HIS A 120 -14.00 27.81 -7.57
C HIS A 120 -12.47 27.69 -7.63
N ILE A 121 -11.82 28.69 -8.24
CA ILE A 121 -10.35 28.69 -8.44
C ILE A 121 -9.56 28.53 -7.15
N LYS A 122 -10.07 29.08 -6.03
CA LYS A 122 -9.44 28.98 -4.71
C LYS A 122 -9.17 27.54 -4.27
N TYR A 123 -10.05 26.59 -4.58
CA TYR A 123 -9.86 25.18 -4.18
C TYR A 123 -8.94 24.41 -5.12
N ARG A 124 -8.63 24.97 -6.29
CA ARG A 124 -7.69 24.41 -7.26
C ARG A 124 -6.27 24.94 -7.05
N GLN A 125 -6.05 25.82 -6.08
CA GLN A 125 -4.75 26.37 -5.72
C GLN A 125 -4.36 25.92 -4.31
N ILE A 126 -3.14 25.42 -4.14
CA ILE A 126 -2.57 25.08 -2.84
C ILE A 126 -1.30 25.89 -2.64
N HIS A 127 -1.30 26.73 -1.60
CA HIS A 127 -0.13 27.53 -1.27
C HIS A 127 0.94 26.64 -0.62
N LYS A 128 2.15 26.57 -1.20
CA LYS A 128 3.21 25.66 -0.73
C LYS A 128 3.57 25.88 0.74
N GLN A 129 3.71 27.13 1.18
CA GLN A 129 3.97 27.43 2.59
C GLN A 129 2.84 26.98 3.52
N ALA A 130 1.59 27.10 3.09
CA ALA A 130 0.44 26.69 3.91
C ALA A 130 0.38 25.16 4.03
N LEU A 131 0.65 24.45 2.92
CA LEU A 131 0.78 23.00 2.89
C LEU A 131 1.93 22.53 3.80
N TYR A 132 3.12 23.13 3.66
CA TYR A 132 4.29 22.83 4.46
C TYR A 132 3.99 23.00 5.97
N ASN A 133 3.47 24.16 6.36
CA ASN A 133 3.17 24.46 7.76
C ASN A 133 2.13 23.50 8.35
N TYR A 134 1.09 23.17 7.56
CA TYR A 134 0.08 22.21 7.98
C TYR A 134 0.69 20.82 8.18
N LEU A 135 1.42 20.31 7.18
CA LEU A 135 2.02 18.98 7.23
C LEU A 135 3.03 18.88 8.37
N SER A 136 3.89 19.88 8.54
CA SER A 136 4.87 19.93 9.64
C SER A 136 4.20 19.83 11.00
N LYS A 137 3.15 20.63 11.25
CA LYS A 137 2.40 20.58 12.50
C LYS A 137 1.72 19.22 12.71
N LYS A 138 1.12 18.65 11.66
CA LYS A 138 0.41 17.38 11.74
C LYS A 138 1.39 16.20 11.96
N CYS A 139 2.51 16.17 11.24
CA CYS A 139 3.57 15.19 11.42
C CYS A 139 4.16 15.26 12.82
N HIS A 140 4.44 16.45 13.35
CA HIS A 140 4.92 16.61 14.73
C HIS A 140 3.91 16.05 15.75
N THR A 141 2.62 16.29 15.54
CA THR A 141 1.55 15.78 16.44
C THR A 141 1.47 14.27 16.43
N LEU A 142 1.65 13.64 15.27
CA LEU A 142 1.54 12.20 15.09
C LEU A 142 2.89 11.46 15.20
N GLY A 143 4.00 12.17 15.40
CA GLY A 143 5.34 11.56 15.33
C GLY A 143 5.67 10.96 13.95
N ALA A 144 5.10 11.51 12.87
CA ALA A 144 5.39 11.07 11.50
C ALA A 144 6.67 11.72 10.97
N ASP A 145 7.36 11.04 10.06
CA ASP A 145 8.49 11.61 9.32
C ASP A 145 7.98 12.70 8.35
N PHE A 146 8.29 13.95 8.67
CA PHE A 146 7.84 15.10 7.90
C PHE A 146 8.39 15.12 6.47
N GLU A 147 9.67 14.80 6.27
CA GLU A 147 10.30 14.84 4.94
C GLU A 147 9.65 13.79 4.03
N CYS A 148 9.45 12.58 4.55
CA CYS A 148 8.75 11.51 3.85
C CYS A 148 7.30 11.92 3.49
N VAL A 149 6.55 12.48 4.44
CA VAL A 149 5.19 12.99 4.17
C VAL A 149 5.18 14.07 3.10
N PHE A 150 6.11 15.01 3.17
CA PHE A 150 6.15 16.14 2.27
C PHE A 150 6.45 15.69 0.83
N VAL A 151 7.46 14.85 0.62
CA VAL A 151 7.80 14.29 -0.70
C VAL A 151 6.63 13.50 -1.29
N ASN A 152 6.06 12.56 -0.53
CA ASN A 152 4.92 11.75 -0.99
C ASN A 152 3.70 12.61 -1.32
N MET A 153 3.45 13.68 -0.55
CA MET A 153 2.35 14.59 -0.83
C MET A 153 2.57 15.34 -2.15
N GLN A 154 3.79 15.78 -2.44
CA GLN A 154 4.12 16.43 -3.72
C GLN A 154 3.91 15.50 -4.91
N GLU A 155 4.36 14.24 -4.81
CA GLU A 155 4.14 13.21 -5.84
C GLU A 155 2.65 12.96 -6.08
N LEU A 156 1.85 12.86 -5.02
CA LEU A 156 0.40 12.69 -5.14
C LEU A 156 -0.30 13.89 -5.77
N LEU A 157 0.12 15.10 -5.44
CA LEU A 157 -0.40 16.31 -6.08
C LEU A 157 -0.11 16.30 -7.59
N GLN A 158 1.11 15.91 -7.99
CA GLN A 158 1.44 15.75 -9.42
C GLN A 158 0.58 14.68 -10.08
N TYR A 159 0.39 13.53 -9.43
CA TYR A 159 -0.47 12.45 -9.92
C TYR A 159 -1.94 12.89 -10.10
N TYR A 160 -2.45 13.77 -9.22
CA TYR A 160 -3.77 14.39 -9.35
C TYR A 160 -3.83 15.49 -10.44
N GLY A 161 -2.69 15.82 -11.06
CA GLY A 161 -2.60 16.80 -12.13
C GLY A 161 -2.39 18.24 -11.64
N PHE A 162 -1.91 18.44 -10.42
CA PHE A 162 -1.40 19.73 -10.00
C PHE A 162 -0.01 19.98 -10.59
N LYS A 163 0.26 21.24 -10.92
CA LYS A 163 1.58 21.71 -11.38
C LYS A 163 2.05 22.85 -10.49
N VAL A 164 3.36 22.92 -10.28
CA VAL A 164 4.00 24.07 -9.61
C VAL A 164 4.19 25.18 -10.65
N GLU A 165 3.79 26.41 -10.32
CA GLU A 165 4.06 27.60 -11.13
C GLU A 165 5.15 28.48 -10.46
N ASP A 166 5.54 29.58 -11.11
CA ASP A 166 6.67 30.45 -10.71
C ASP A 166 6.57 31.03 -9.29
N ASN A 167 5.36 31.10 -8.74
CA ASN A 167 5.13 31.57 -7.37
C ASN A 167 5.18 30.46 -6.31
N ASP A 168 5.71 29.30 -6.67
CA ASP A 168 5.84 28.12 -5.82
C ASP A 168 4.50 27.49 -5.38
N ASN A 169 3.36 27.95 -5.88
CA ASN A 169 2.05 27.38 -5.56
C ASN A 169 1.69 26.24 -6.51
N TRP A 170 0.87 25.31 -6.01
CA TRP A 170 0.34 24.21 -6.80
C TRP A 170 -1.00 24.59 -7.41
N TYR A 171 -1.16 24.34 -8.71
CA TYR A 171 -2.37 24.65 -9.47
C TYR A 171 -2.91 23.40 -10.18
N CYS A 172 -4.18 23.10 -9.94
CA CYS A 172 -4.94 22.08 -10.65
C CYS A 172 -5.68 22.72 -11.82
N GLN A 173 -5.34 22.32 -13.04
CA GLN A 173 -6.03 22.79 -14.23
C GLN A 173 -7.49 22.29 -14.23
N TYR A 174 -8.38 23.00 -14.94
CA TYR A 174 -9.78 22.61 -15.04
C TYR A 174 -10.08 22.13 -16.45
N ASN A 175 -10.29 20.83 -16.60
CA ASN A 175 -10.94 20.24 -17.77
C ASN A 175 -11.84 19.06 -17.34
N HIS A 176 -12.80 18.66 -18.18
CA HIS A 176 -13.76 17.61 -17.82
C HIS A 176 -13.11 16.24 -17.57
N THR A 177 -12.04 15.91 -18.30
CA THR A 177 -11.27 14.67 -18.11
C THR A 177 -10.63 14.62 -16.72
N GLN A 178 -10.17 15.76 -16.21
CA GLN A 178 -9.53 15.87 -14.91
C GLN A 178 -10.50 15.63 -13.74
N LEU A 179 -11.77 16.04 -13.85
CA LEU A 179 -12.76 15.77 -12.79
C LEU A 179 -13.03 14.27 -12.61
N LEU A 180 -13.13 13.51 -13.70
CA LEU A 180 -13.32 12.06 -13.63
C LEU A 180 -12.10 11.38 -13.01
N HIS A 181 -10.89 11.80 -13.38
CA HIS A 181 -9.65 11.32 -12.75
C HIS A 181 -9.62 11.60 -11.25
N LEU A 182 -9.91 12.83 -10.84
CA LEU A 182 -9.95 13.23 -9.43
C LEU A 182 -11.02 12.46 -8.63
N TRP A 183 -12.17 12.18 -9.24
CA TRP A 183 -13.21 11.34 -8.63
C TRP A 183 -12.72 9.92 -8.37
N ASN A 184 -12.06 9.31 -9.36
CA ASN A 184 -11.48 7.97 -9.21
C ASN A 184 -10.40 7.94 -8.11
N CYS A 185 -9.57 8.99 -8.05
CA CYS A 185 -8.58 9.15 -6.99
C CYS A 185 -9.23 9.27 -5.61
N TYR A 186 -10.29 10.08 -5.50
CA TYR A 186 -11.03 10.26 -4.25
C TYR A 186 -11.65 8.95 -3.76
N ARG A 187 -12.29 8.20 -4.67
CA ARG A 187 -12.85 6.88 -4.37
C ARG A 187 -11.77 5.93 -3.86
N SER A 188 -10.63 5.85 -4.55
CA SER A 188 -9.51 5.00 -4.14
C SER A 188 -8.98 5.37 -2.74
N ALA A 189 -8.89 6.66 -2.41
CA ALA A 189 -8.45 7.12 -1.09
C ALA A 189 -9.45 6.79 0.03
N ILE A 190 -10.75 6.83 -0.25
CA ILE A 190 -11.81 6.41 0.69
C ILE A 190 -11.78 4.90 0.92
N ASP A 191 -11.66 4.11 -0.15
CA ASP A 191 -11.66 2.65 -0.05
C ASP A 191 -10.51 2.16 0.83
N GLN A 192 -9.37 2.84 0.78
CA GLN A 192 -8.27 2.62 1.72
C GLN A 192 -8.70 2.94 3.17
N GLN A 193 -9.37 4.07 3.43
CA GLN A 193 -9.81 4.44 4.78
C GLN A 193 -10.75 3.41 5.41
N ILE A 194 -11.72 2.91 4.63
CA ILE A 194 -12.65 1.88 5.09
C ILE A 194 -11.89 0.61 5.52
N MET A 195 -10.90 0.19 4.72
CA MET A 195 -10.03 -0.93 5.08
C MET A 195 -9.31 -0.69 6.42
N TYR A 196 -8.79 0.52 6.68
CA TYR A 196 -8.15 0.85 7.96
C TYR A 196 -9.12 0.83 9.14
N VAL A 197 -10.36 1.30 8.96
CA VAL A 197 -11.39 1.24 10.00
C VAL A 197 -11.69 -0.20 10.39
N PHE A 198 -11.83 -1.10 9.41
CA PHE A 198 -12.00 -2.53 9.69
C PHE A 198 -10.80 -3.13 10.41
N ILE A 199 -9.57 -2.79 10.00
CA ILE A 199 -8.34 -3.26 10.67
C ILE A 199 -8.29 -2.77 12.14
N LEU A 200 -8.58 -1.49 12.40
CA LEU A 200 -8.58 -0.93 13.75
C LEU A 200 -9.65 -1.54 14.65
N LEU A 201 -10.85 -1.78 14.13
CA LEU A 201 -11.93 -2.44 14.87
C LEU A 201 -11.55 -3.88 15.23
N SER A 202 -10.88 -4.60 14.33
CA SER A 202 -10.37 -5.95 14.62
C SER A 202 -9.31 -5.94 15.73
N ILE A 203 -8.37 -4.97 15.73
CA ILE A 203 -7.36 -4.84 16.79
C ILE A 203 -8.01 -4.55 18.15
N LYS A 204 -9.02 -3.69 18.20
CA LYS A 204 -9.71 -3.33 19.44
C LYS A 204 -10.48 -4.50 20.07
N GLN A 205 -10.91 -5.49 19.29
CA GLN A 205 -11.57 -6.70 19.82
C GLN A 205 -10.56 -7.70 20.41
N MET A 206 -9.27 -7.53 20.13
CA MET A 206 -8.21 -8.44 20.58
C MET A 206 -7.47 -7.97 21.84
N ILE A 207 -7.71 -6.73 22.29
CA ILE A 207 -7.17 -6.16 23.55
C ILE A 207 -8.28 -6.22 24.60
#